data_AF-A0A3M8REZ1-F1
#
_entry.id   AF-A0A3M8REZ1-F1
#
_cell.length_a   1.000
_cell.length_b   1.000
_cell.length_c   1.000
_cell.angle_alpha   90.00
_cell.angle_beta   90.00
_cell.angle_gamma   90.00
#
_symmetry.space_group_name_H-M   'P 1'
#
loop_
_entity.id
_entity.type
_entity.pdbx_description
1 polymer ?
#
loop_
_entity_poly.entity_id
_entity_poly.type
_entity_poly.pdbx_seq_one_letter_code
_entity_poly.pdbx_strand_id
1 'polypeptide(L)'
;MPEQGGLGQMARRPARLAGPAVLSPAGGYRCGSPVWGRRRRPATSAPSGLESGRSMDQFLARLDALPIPVRAKRRLKEGQGRMDILWQAIAESPWDMIPKPERLIARAGGIRSAARLSGLSKDTVRQISVGRGTLKSYLSLALALGLRPRLVKKARWSACLSSERDDWTTPPQLLEKILDALGRDVFDLDPCSPGHGGPVPAYSYYTPRENGLEQSWNGLVFVNPPYSQVKKKWASKIVKEAAQGAQIIALILSRTGAQWWHQAVDTGAMVLYLRGRLKFGEGMGPAPFDSALWLFNFPVSLARELAKKVGGRLDAGSGSKMIPREKEEKFADDAPICHLPIG
;
A
#
# COMPACT_ATOMS: atom_id res chain seq x y z
N MET A 1 51.51 -55.33 55.65
CA MET A 1 51.27 -56.35 56.71
C MET A 1 50.15 -55.84 57.59
N PRO A 2 49.03 -56.57 57.80
CA PRO A 2 48.41 -57.61 56.96
C PRO A 2 46.88 -57.30 56.74
N GLU A 3 46.24 -57.80 55.66
CA GLU A 3 45.26 -58.94 55.64
C GLU A 3 43.77 -58.51 55.73
N GLN A 4 42.74 -59.04 55.04
CA GLN A 4 42.45 -60.20 54.15
C GLN A 4 41.31 -59.78 53.16
N GLY A 5 41.25 -60.25 51.89
CA GLY A 5 40.53 -61.45 51.42
C GLY A 5 39.03 -61.21 51.21
N GLY A 6 38.32 -61.51 50.11
CA GLY A 6 38.59 -62.23 48.87
C GLY A 6 37.26 -62.39 48.07
N LEU A 7 37.40 -62.46 46.73
CA LEU A 7 36.63 -63.17 45.69
C LEU A 7 35.07 -63.23 45.69
N GLY A 8 34.49 -62.87 44.53
CA GLY A 8 33.18 -63.33 44.09
C GLY A 8 32.77 -62.81 42.70
N GLN A 9 33.03 -63.57 41.63
CA GLN A 9 32.56 -63.31 40.26
C GLN A 9 31.04 -63.47 40.16
N MET A 10 30.33 -62.59 39.42
CA MET A 10 29.12 -62.98 38.67
C MET A 10 28.85 -62.06 37.45
N ALA A 11 29.12 -62.63 36.27
CA ALA A 11 28.29 -62.66 35.06
C ALA A 11 27.43 -61.44 34.60
N ARG A 12 27.76 -61.01 33.38
CA ARG A 12 26.85 -60.84 32.20
C ARG A 12 25.68 -59.83 32.29
N ARG A 13 25.80 -58.69 31.59
CA ARG A 13 25.19 -58.41 30.25
C ARG A 13 25.30 -56.90 29.90
N PRO A 14 25.48 -56.54 28.62
CA PRO A 14 25.63 -55.15 28.19
C PRO A 14 24.30 -54.38 28.30
N ALA A 15 24.37 -53.15 28.80
CA ALA A 15 23.26 -52.20 28.78
C ALA A 15 22.83 -51.95 27.32
N ARG A 16 21.60 -52.32 27.00
CA ARG A 16 20.99 -52.10 25.68
C ARG A 16 20.71 -50.61 25.49
N LEU A 17 21.13 -50.12 24.33
CA LEU A 17 20.67 -48.89 23.69
C LEU A 17 19.13 -48.82 23.74
N ALA A 18 18.61 -47.74 24.29
CA ALA A 18 17.21 -47.38 24.18
C ALA A 18 16.93 -46.95 22.75
N GLY A 19 16.42 -47.89 21.94
CA GLY A 19 15.78 -47.59 20.67
C GLY A 19 14.45 -46.84 20.88
N PRO A 20 13.97 -46.12 19.86
CA PRO A 20 12.79 -45.28 19.96
C PRO A 20 11.53 -46.12 20.18
N ALA A 21 10.65 -45.66 21.07
CA ALA A 21 9.35 -46.25 21.31
C ALA A 21 8.49 -46.17 20.04
N VAL A 22 8.12 -47.34 19.52
CA VAL A 22 7.15 -47.53 18.44
C VAL A 22 5.76 -47.25 19.02
N LEU A 23 5.15 -46.14 18.61
CA LEU A 23 3.70 -45.93 18.71
C LEU A 23 3.07 -46.38 17.39
N SER A 24 2.27 -47.44 17.44
CA SER A 24 1.40 -47.82 16.31
C SER A 24 0.23 -46.83 16.17
N PRO A 25 -0.32 -46.67 14.95
CA PRO A 25 -1.19 -45.56 14.61
C PRO A 25 -2.65 -45.92 14.89
N ALA A 26 -3.24 -45.31 15.91
CA ALA A 26 -4.69 -45.31 16.11
C ALA A 26 -5.16 -43.87 16.27
N GLY A 27 -5.75 -43.32 15.20
CA GLY A 27 -6.28 -41.96 15.20
C GLY A 27 -6.29 -41.34 13.82
N GLY A 28 -7.03 -41.93 12.88
CA GLY A 28 -7.27 -41.32 11.58
C GLY A 28 -8.05 -40.02 11.74
N TYR A 29 -7.37 -38.88 11.70
CA TYR A 29 -8.02 -37.60 11.46
C TYR A 29 -8.47 -37.57 10.00
N ARG A 30 -9.76 -37.87 9.77
CA ARG A 30 -10.40 -37.57 8.50
C ARG A 30 -10.32 -36.07 8.29
N CYS A 31 -9.59 -35.66 7.27
CA CYS A 31 -9.63 -34.32 6.72
C CYS A 31 -11.04 -34.08 6.17
N GLY A 32 -11.90 -33.46 6.99
CA GLY A 32 -13.19 -32.96 6.53
C GLY A 32 -12.95 -31.77 5.62
N SER A 33 -12.99 -31.97 4.31
CA SER A 33 -13.06 -30.88 3.35
C SER A 33 -14.26 -29.99 3.70
N PRO A 34 -14.12 -28.66 3.85
CA PRO A 34 -15.29 -27.80 3.87
C PRO A 34 -15.84 -27.80 2.46
N VAL A 35 -16.89 -28.60 2.25
CA VAL A 35 -17.75 -28.48 1.07
C VAL A 35 -18.39 -27.10 1.16
N TRP A 36 -17.85 -26.15 0.41
CA TRP A 36 -18.51 -24.87 0.15
C TRP A 36 -19.78 -25.14 -0.66
N GLY A 37 -20.85 -25.53 0.03
CA GLY A 37 -22.16 -25.63 -0.55
C GLY A 37 -22.52 -24.28 -1.17
N ARG A 38 -22.66 -24.25 -2.50
CA ARG A 38 -23.29 -23.13 -3.21
C ARG A 38 -24.72 -23.02 -2.67
N ARG A 39 -24.91 -22.20 -1.62
CA ARG A 39 -26.25 -21.71 -1.28
C ARG A 39 -26.71 -20.88 -2.47
N ARG A 40 -27.52 -21.47 -3.35
CA ARG A 40 -28.37 -20.72 -4.27
C ARG A 40 -29.18 -19.76 -3.40
N ARG A 41 -28.96 -18.45 -3.58
CA ARG A 41 -29.86 -17.45 -3.02
C ARG A 41 -31.28 -17.78 -3.49
N PRO A 42 -32.29 -17.78 -2.61
CA PRO A 42 -33.67 -17.88 -3.07
C PRO A 42 -33.93 -16.73 -4.03
N ALA A 43 -34.60 -17.00 -5.14
CA ALA A 43 -35.13 -15.97 -6.02
C ALA A 43 -36.17 -15.18 -5.21
N THR A 44 -35.75 -14.05 -4.64
CA THR A 44 -36.68 -13.09 -4.05
C THR A 44 -37.45 -12.46 -5.20
N SER A 45 -38.75 -12.75 -5.23
CA SER A 45 -39.76 -12.05 -6.02
C SER A 45 -39.51 -10.54 -6.03
N ALA A 46 -39.61 -9.93 -7.21
CA ALA A 46 -39.47 -8.50 -7.39
C ALA A 46 -40.40 -7.73 -6.44
N PRO A 47 -39.90 -6.77 -5.64
CA PRO A 47 -40.77 -5.88 -4.90
C PRO A 47 -41.46 -4.96 -5.92
N SER A 48 -42.77 -5.09 -5.97
CA SER A 48 -43.71 -4.18 -6.62
C SER A 48 -43.43 -2.73 -6.22
N GLY A 49 -43.58 -1.82 -7.19
CA GLY A 49 -43.17 -0.43 -7.11
C GLY A 49 -43.65 0.31 -5.87
N LEU A 50 -42.69 0.76 -5.05
CA LEU A 50 -42.78 1.96 -4.20
C LEU A 50 -41.43 2.40 -3.57
N GLU A 51 -40.29 1.75 -3.89
CA GLU A 51 -38.97 2.02 -3.26
C GLU A 51 -37.99 2.87 -4.11
N SER A 52 -38.41 3.40 -5.26
CA SER A 52 -37.52 4.13 -6.18
C SER A 52 -37.10 5.52 -5.69
N GLY A 53 -37.92 6.20 -4.87
CA GLY A 53 -37.66 7.58 -4.42
C GLY A 53 -36.60 7.72 -3.32
N ARG A 54 -36.64 6.86 -2.29
CA ARG A 54 -35.85 7.07 -1.05
C ARG A 54 -34.34 7.14 -1.24
N SER A 55 -33.77 6.37 -2.18
CA SER A 55 -32.31 6.35 -2.40
C SER A 55 -31.80 7.57 -3.15
N MET A 56 -32.60 8.11 -4.07
CA MET A 56 -32.23 9.30 -4.85
C MET A 56 -32.40 10.55 -3.98
N ASP A 57 -33.48 10.62 -3.20
CA ASP A 57 -33.72 11.72 -2.27
C ASP A 57 -32.63 11.80 -1.21
N GLN A 58 -32.17 10.65 -0.68
CA GLN A 58 -31.01 10.60 0.22
C GLN A 58 -29.70 11.02 -0.45
N PHE A 59 -29.50 10.71 -1.74
CA PHE A 59 -28.34 11.16 -2.49
C PHE A 59 -28.36 12.68 -2.68
N LEU A 60 -29.50 13.23 -3.10
CA LEU A 60 -29.68 14.67 -3.33
C LEU A 60 -29.64 15.48 -2.04
N ALA A 61 -30.19 14.96 -0.93
CA ALA A 61 -30.09 15.59 0.39
C ALA A 61 -28.64 15.68 0.88
N ARG A 62 -27.78 14.72 0.53
CA ARG A 62 -26.36 14.74 0.89
C ARG A 62 -25.53 15.76 0.10
N LEU A 63 -26.05 16.32 -1.00
CA LEU A 63 -25.39 17.42 -1.70
C LEU A 63 -25.28 18.69 -0.83
N ASP A 64 -26.14 18.83 0.19
CA ASP A 64 -26.07 19.95 1.11
C ASP A 64 -24.79 19.95 1.95
N ALA A 65 -24.22 18.78 2.23
CA ALA A 65 -22.98 18.60 2.98
C ALA A 65 -21.69 18.80 2.17
N LEU A 66 -21.79 19.11 0.88
CA LEU A 66 -20.64 19.35 0.01
C LEU A 66 -20.33 20.86 -0.11
N PRO A 67 -19.04 21.24 -0.26
CA PRO A 67 -18.61 22.63 -0.43
C PRO A 67 -18.93 23.14 -1.86
N ILE A 68 -20.21 23.17 -2.23
CA ILE A 68 -20.69 23.56 -3.56
C ILE A 68 -21.35 24.95 -3.47
N PRO A 69 -21.02 25.88 -4.38
CA PRO A 69 -21.72 27.17 -4.47
C PRO A 69 -23.24 26.99 -4.59
N VAL A 70 -24.02 27.83 -3.89
CA VAL A 70 -25.49 27.70 -3.76
C VAL A 70 -26.19 27.54 -5.12
N ARG A 71 -25.78 28.34 -6.12
CA ARG A 71 -26.34 28.27 -7.49
C ARG A 71 -26.06 26.93 -8.16
N ALA A 72 -24.86 26.38 -8.00
CA ALA A 72 -24.50 25.08 -8.56
C ALA A 72 -25.24 23.94 -7.85
N LYS A 73 -25.43 24.05 -6.53
CA LYS A 73 -26.18 23.07 -5.73
C LYS A 73 -27.65 22.99 -6.16
N ARG A 74 -28.31 24.13 -6.43
CA ARG A 74 -29.67 24.17 -6.98
C ARG A 74 -29.76 23.44 -8.32
N ARG A 75 -28.86 23.74 -9.26
CA ARG A 75 -28.84 23.09 -10.57
C ARG A 75 -28.60 21.58 -10.48
N LEU A 76 -27.73 21.13 -9.55
CA LEU A 76 -27.51 19.71 -9.29
C LEU A 76 -28.77 19.03 -8.75
N LYS A 77 -29.50 19.65 -7.82
CA LYS A 77 -30.78 19.14 -7.32
C LYS A 77 -31.84 19.04 -8.43
N GLU A 78 -31.83 19.96 -9.38
CA GLU A 78 -32.68 19.95 -10.58
C GLU A 78 -32.16 19.00 -11.69
N GLY A 79 -31.05 18.28 -11.45
CA GLY A 79 -30.41 17.37 -12.41
C GLY A 79 -29.64 18.04 -13.55
N GLN A 80 -29.71 19.36 -13.67
CA GLN A 80 -29.05 20.17 -14.72
C GLN A 80 -27.62 20.59 -14.35
N GLY A 81 -27.18 20.29 -13.14
CA GLY A 81 -25.84 20.62 -12.66
C GLY A 81 -24.77 19.83 -13.41
N ARG A 82 -23.62 20.48 -13.64
CA ARG A 82 -22.50 19.83 -14.31
C ARG A 82 -21.79 18.87 -13.36
N MET A 83 -21.42 17.72 -13.89
CA MET A 83 -20.75 16.65 -13.15
C MET A 83 -19.35 17.04 -12.70
N ASP A 84 -18.62 17.86 -13.45
CA ASP A 84 -17.28 18.31 -13.11
C ASP A 84 -17.25 19.13 -11.81
N ILE A 85 -18.23 20.04 -11.64
CA ILE A 85 -18.40 20.81 -10.39
C ILE A 85 -18.72 19.89 -9.22
N LEU A 86 -19.60 18.90 -9.42
CA LEU A 86 -19.91 17.91 -8.40
C LEU A 86 -18.66 17.08 -8.05
N TRP A 87 -17.85 16.72 -9.05
CA TRP A 87 -16.67 15.90 -8.86
C TRP A 87 -15.54 16.61 -8.13
N GLN A 88 -15.31 17.87 -8.45
CA GLN A 88 -14.39 18.72 -7.71
C GLN A 88 -14.81 18.85 -6.24
N ALA A 89 -16.09 19.15 -5.98
CA ALA A 89 -16.59 19.27 -4.62
C ALA A 89 -16.52 17.96 -3.82
N ILE A 90 -16.74 16.81 -4.47
CA ILE A 90 -16.57 15.51 -3.84
C ILE A 90 -15.10 15.22 -3.53
N ALA A 91 -14.18 15.59 -4.43
CA ALA A 91 -12.73 15.44 -4.23
C ALA A 91 -12.24 16.17 -2.97
N GLU A 92 -12.78 17.36 -2.72
CA GLU A 92 -12.48 18.23 -1.56
C GLU A 92 -13.26 17.87 -0.29
N SER A 93 -14.21 16.93 -0.36
CA SER A 93 -15.07 16.53 0.77
C SER A 93 -14.68 15.15 1.35
N PRO A 94 -15.17 14.77 2.55
CA PRO A 94 -15.01 13.43 3.10
C PRO A 94 -15.94 12.39 2.44
N TRP A 95 -16.63 12.73 1.36
CA TRP A 95 -17.58 11.87 0.67
C TRP A 95 -16.99 11.31 -0.63
N ASP A 96 -17.52 10.19 -1.09
CA ASP A 96 -17.21 9.56 -2.37
C ASP A 96 -18.51 9.17 -3.09
N MET A 97 -18.52 9.19 -4.42
CA MET A 97 -19.67 8.76 -5.22
C MET A 97 -19.43 7.38 -5.82
N ILE A 98 -20.41 6.50 -5.64
CA ILE A 98 -20.41 5.14 -6.19
C ILE A 98 -21.70 4.97 -7.01
N PRO A 99 -21.63 4.44 -8.25
CA PRO A 99 -20.42 4.05 -8.98
C PRO A 99 -19.61 5.25 -9.50
N LYS A 100 -18.32 5.03 -9.78
CA LYS A 100 -17.46 6.00 -10.45
C LYS A 100 -17.85 6.10 -11.93
N PRO A 101 -17.89 7.30 -12.55
CA PRO A 101 -18.32 7.47 -13.95
C PRO A 101 -17.54 6.59 -14.94
N GLU A 102 -16.24 6.42 -14.72
CA GLU A 102 -15.34 5.62 -15.55
C GLU A 102 -15.75 4.13 -15.56
N ARG A 103 -16.30 3.64 -14.43
CA ARG A 103 -16.74 2.24 -14.27
C ARG A 103 -18.06 1.95 -14.96
N LEU A 104 -18.88 2.95 -15.25
CA LEU A 104 -20.16 2.77 -15.93
C LEU A 104 -19.97 2.23 -17.35
N ILE A 105 -18.99 2.75 -18.08
CA ILE A 105 -18.73 2.34 -19.47
C ILE A 105 -18.19 0.92 -19.53
N ALA A 106 -17.25 0.58 -18.65
CA ALA A 106 -16.70 -0.78 -18.57
C ALA A 106 -17.80 -1.80 -18.29
N ARG A 107 -18.71 -1.49 -17.34
CA ARG A 107 -19.85 -2.36 -17.02
C ARG A 107 -20.85 -2.50 -18.16
N ALA A 108 -21.06 -1.44 -18.95
CA ALA A 108 -21.94 -1.46 -20.09
C ALA A 108 -21.38 -2.24 -21.29
N GLY A 109 -20.11 -2.65 -21.27
CA GLY A 109 -19.44 -3.26 -22.42
C GLY A 109 -19.06 -2.25 -23.51
N GLY A 110 -18.74 -1.01 -23.12
CA GLY A 110 -18.27 0.04 -24.03
C GLY A 110 -19.31 1.14 -24.36
N ILE A 111 -18.83 2.20 -25.01
CA ILE A 111 -19.61 3.43 -25.28
C ILE A 111 -20.87 3.16 -26.09
N ARG A 112 -20.79 2.32 -27.12
CA ARG A 112 -21.94 2.01 -28.00
C ARG A 112 -23.05 1.30 -27.24
N SER A 113 -22.67 0.32 -26.42
CA SER A 113 -23.60 -0.43 -25.58
C SER A 113 -24.22 0.45 -24.48
N ALA A 114 -23.42 1.30 -23.83
CA ALA A 114 -23.90 2.29 -22.86
C ALA A 114 -24.90 3.28 -23.48
N ALA A 115 -24.63 3.79 -24.69
CA ALA A 115 -25.54 4.68 -25.41
C ALA A 115 -26.88 4.00 -25.71
N ARG A 116 -26.83 2.76 -26.22
CA ARG A 116 -28.04 1.96 -26.50
C ARG A 116 -28.87 1.68 -25.25
N LEU A 117 -28.24 1.34 -24.13
CA LEU A 117 -28.93 1.02 -22.88
C LEU A 117 -29.58 2.25 -22.23
N SER A 118 -28.92 3.41 -22.32
CA SER A 118 -29.35 4.64 -21.64
C SER A 118 -30.20 5.58 -22.49
N GLY A 119 -30.27 5.35 -23.81
CA GLY A 119 -30.90 6.28 -24.77
C GLY A 119 -30.11 7.58 -24.98
N LEU A 120 -28.88 7.68 -24.47
CA LEU A 120 -28.02 8.86 -24.61
C LEU A 120 -27.20 8.79 -25.90
N SER A 121 -26.76 9.96 -26.39
CA SER A 121 -25.82 10.01 -27.51
C SER A 121 -24.47 9.42 -27.10
N LYS A 122 -23.72 8.88 -28.08
CA LYS A 122 -22.37 8.34 -27.85
C LYS A 122 -21.43 9.41 -27.28
N ASP A 123 -21.61 10.67 -27.68
CA ASP A 123 -20.80 11.79 -27.18
C ASP A 123 -21.16 12.14 -25.73
N THR A 124 -22.44 12.13 -25.36
CA THR A 124 -22.84 12.31 -23.96
C THR A 124 -22.25 11.19 -23.09
N VAL A 125 -22.26 9.95 -23.56
CA VAL A 125 -21.64 8.82 -22.85
C VAL A 125 -20.13 9.00 -22.72
N ARG A 126 -19.42 9.47 -23.76
CA ARG A 126 -17.99 9.81 -23.69
C ARG A 126 -17.70 10.90 -22.66
N GLN A 127 -18.52 11.93 -22.60
CA GLN A 127 -18.36 12.98 -21.59
C GLN A 127 -18.56 12.42 -20.18
N ILE A 128 -19.53 11.52 -19.97
CA ILE A 128 -19.72 10.86 -18.68
C ILE A 128 -18.50 10.02 -18.28
N SER A 129 -17.83 9.30 -19.20
CA SER A 129 -16.63 8.52 -18.83
C SER A 129 -15.51 9.34 -18.22
N VAL A 130 -15.40 10.62 -18.59
CA VAL A 130 -14.34 11.51 -18.12
C VAL A 130 -14.83 12.44 -17.01
N GLY A 131 -15.94 12.09 -16.35
CA GLY A 131 -16.52 12.86 -15.25
C GLY A 131 -17.18 14.18 -15.67
N ARG A 132 -17.47 14.37 -16.97
CA ARG A 132 -18.16 15.54 -17.52
C ARG A 132 -19.63 15.24 -17.84
N GLY A 133 -20.33 16.25 -18.34
CA GLY A 133 -21.77 16.17 -18.65
C GLY A 133 -22.65 16.62 -17.49
N THR A 134 -23.93 16.27 -17.53
CA THR A 134 -24.91 16.64 -16.49
C THR A 134 -25.16 15.49 -15.53
N LEU A 135 -25.55 15.81 -14.29
CA LEU A 135 -25.97 14.80 -13.33
C LEU A 135 -27.12 13.96 -13.87
N LYS A 136 -28.10 14.57 -14.56
CA LYS A 136 -29.20 13.85 -15.22
C LYS A 136 -28.69 12.80 -16.19
N SER A 137 -27.77 13.14 -17.09
CA SER A 137 -27.22 12.18 -18.06
C SER A 137 -26.48 11.03 -17.36
N TYR A 138 -25.69 11.32 -16.32
CA TYR A 138 -25.03 10.30 -15.51
C TYR A 138 -26.06 9.37 -14.82
N LEU A 139 -27.10 9.94 -14.20
CA LEU A 139 -28.15 9.18 -13.51
C LEU A 139 -28.92 8.30 -14.50
N SER A 140 -29.28 8.81 -15.68
CA SER A 140 -29.93 8.02 -16.73
C SER A 140 -29.11 6.78 -17.11
N LEU A 141 -27.79 6.94 -17.29
CA LEU A 141 -26.90 5.82 -17.60
C LEU A 141 -26.76 4.84 -16.43
N ALA A 142 -26.58 5.32 -15.21
CA ALA A 142 -26.44 4.46 -14.04
C ALA A 142 -27.72 3.64 -13.79
N LEU A 143 -28.89 4.26 -13.89
CA LEU A 143 -30.18 3.59 -13.71
C LEU A 143 -30.45 2.57 -14.81
N ALA A 144 -30.12 2.88 -16.07
CA ALA A 144 -30.21 1.93 -17.19
C ALA A 144 -29.33 0.68 -16.97
N LEU A 145 -28.25 0.80 -16.21
CA LEU A 145 -27.37 -0.33 -15.82
C LEU A 145 -27.80 -1.01 -14.52
N GLY A 146 -28.98 -0.67 -13.97
CA GLY A 146 -29.49 -1.18 -12.71
C GLY A 146 -28.69 -0.74 -11.49
N LEU A 147 -27.88 0.33 -11.61
CA LEU A 147 -27.07 0.88 -10.53
C LEU A 147 -27.79 2.06 -9.88
N ARG A 148 -27.65 2.19 -8.57
CA ARG A 148 -28.19 3.31 -7.80
C ARG A 148 -27.03 4.16 -7.26
N PRO A 149 -26.77 5.33 -7.85
CA PRO A 149 -25.74 6.24 -7.36
C PRO A 149 -25.98 6.68 -5.92
N ARG A 150 -24.92 6.71 -5.13
CA ARG A 150 -24.96 7.15 -3.73
C ARG A 150 -23.67 7.84 -3.33
N LEU A 151 -23.78 8.79 -2.39
CA LEU A 151 -22.66 9.35 -1.67
C LEU A 151 -22.39 8.50 -0.43
N VAL A 152 -21.19 7.95 -0.33
CA VAL A 152 -20.70 7.22 0.83
C VAL A 152 -19.61 8.04 1.50
N LYS A 153 -19.42 7.92 2.82
CA LYS A 153 -18.19 8.47 3.41
C LYS A 153 -17.01 7.76 2.77
N LYS A 154 -15.99 8.51 2.33
CA LYS A 154 -14.70 7.94 1.94
C LYS A 154 -14.29 6.99 3.05
N ALA A 155 -14.12 5.72 2.73
CA ALA A 155 -13.46 4.83 3.67
C ALA A 155 -12.10 5.49 3.95
N ARG A 156 -11.78 5.73 5.23
CA ARG A 156 -10.45 6.21 5.66
C ARG A 156 -9.30 5.33 5.11
N TRP A 157 -9.66 4.15 4.58
CA TRP A 157 -8.83 3.13 3.97
C TRP A 157 -8.76 3.14 2.43
N SER A 158 -9.58 3.93 1.72
CA SER A 158 -9.58 3.93 0.24
C SER A 158 -8.31 4.55 -0.37
N ALA A 159 -7.64 5.44 0.38
CA ALA A 159 -6.30 5.94 0.03
C ALA A 159 -5.20 4.88 0.20
N CYS A 160 -5.49 3.70 0.75
CA CYS A 160 -4.48 2.67 1.04
C CYS A 160 -3.99 1.93 -0.23
N LEU A 161 -4.67 2.11 -1.37
CA LEU A 161 -4.36 1.40 -2.63
C LEU A 161 -4.55 2.25 -3.90
N SER A 162 -5.09 3.47 -3.81
CA SER A 162 -5.20 4.36 -4.97
C SER A 162 -3.93 5.19 -5.14
N SER A 163 -3.29 5.10 -6.29
CA SER A 163 -2.14 5.93 -6.72
C SER A 163 -2.47 7.41 -6.93
N GLU A 164 -3.60 7.91 -6.40
CA GLU A 164 -4.12 9.25 -6.69
C GLU A 164 -3.54 10.33 -5.78
N ARG A 165 -2.91 9.98 -4.65
CA ARG A 165 -2.17 10.91 -3.77
C ARG A 165 -0.95 10.22 -3.18
N ASP A 166 0.23 10.58 -3.68
CA ASP A 166 1.54 10.11 -3.23
C ASP A 166 2.36 11.23 -2.54
N ASP A 167 1.71 12.32 -2.12
CA ASP A 167 2.31 13.52 -1.53
C ASP A 167 2.60 13.40 -0.02
N TRP A 168 3.02 12.21 0.42
CA TRP A 168 3.28 11.93 1.84
C TRP A 168 4.59 12.58 2.30
N THR A 169 4.50 13.67 3.08
CA THR A 169 5.69 14.36 3.63
C THR A 169 6.14 13.78 4.96
N THR A 170 7.45 13.56 5.10
CA THR A 170 8.04 12.99 6.33
C THR A 170 7.72 13.86 7.55
N PRO A 171 7.26 13.29 8.68
CA PRO A 171 7.01 14.07 9.89
C PRO A 171 8.31 14.74 10.39
N PRO A 172 8.33 16.06 10.66
CA PRO A 172 9.54 16.77 11.09
C PRO A 172 10.18 16.15 12.35
N GLN A 173 9.37 15.71 13.30
CA GLN A 173 9.87 15.10 14.54
C GLN A 173 10.57 13.76 14.30
N LEU A 174 10.24 13.05 13.21
CA LEU A 174 10.97 11.84 12.83
C LEU A 174 12.35 12.20 12.26
N LEU A 175 12.42 13.23 11.39
CA LEU A 175 13.66 13.72 10.82
C LEU A 175 14.61 14.23 11.91
N GLU A 176 14.12 15.06 12.83
CA GLU A 176 14.87 15.58 13.97
C GLU A 176 15.48 14.45 14.80
N LYS A 177 14.70 13.41 15.14
CA LYS A 177 15.19 12.27 15.92
C LYS A 177 16.22 11.43 15.17
N ILE A 178 16.07 11.30 13.86
CA ILE A 178 17.05 10.60 13.03
C ILE A 178 18.35 11.38 13.01
N LEU A 179 18.30 12.67 12.73
CA LEU A 179 19.45 13.56 12.66
C LEU A 179 20.20 13.67 13.99
N ASP A 180 19.47 13.84 15.10
CA ASP A 180 19.99 13.80 16.46
C ASP A 180 20.71 12.48 16.77
N ALA A 181 20.13 11.33 16.37
CA ALA A 181 20.79 10.02 16.53
C ALA A 181 22.07 9.87 15.71
N LEU A 182 22.21 10.63 14.61
CA LEU A 182 23.38 10.63 13.75
C LEU A 182 24.39 11.71 14.13
N GLY A 183 24.06 12.59 15.08
CA GLY A 183 24.86 13.76 15.42
C GLY A 183 25.05 14.73 14.24
N ARG A 184 24.02 14.89 13.40
CA ARG A 184 24.05 15.80 12.24
C ARG A 184 22.84 16.73 12.23
N ASP A 185 22.95 17.83 11.50
CA ASP A 185 21.85 18.79 11.32
C ASP A 185 21.12 18.62 9.98
N VAL A 186 21.78 18.02 8.98
CA VAL A 186 21.25 17.88 7.62
C VAL A 186 21.69 16.57 6.98
N PHE A 187 20.92 16.09 6.00
CA PHE A 187 21.26 14.99 5.08
C PHE A 187 22.13 15.50 3.92
N ASP A 188 22.84 14.60 3.25
CA ASP A 188 23.60 14.99 2.05
C ASP A 188 22.67 15.09 0.83
N LEU A 189 21.67 14.20 0.75
CA LEU A 189 20.73 14.14 -0.38
C LEU A 189 19.32 13.70 0.04
N ASP A 190 18.31 14.40 -0.50
CA ASP A 190 16.93 13.92 -0.63
C ASP A 190 16.60 13.68 -2.13
N PRO A 191 16.57 12.42 -2.61
CA PRO A 191 16.29 12.11 -4.01
C PRO A 191 14.79 12.12 -4.34
N CYS A 192 13.91 12.32 -3.35
CA CYS A 192 12.45 12.23 -3.47
C CYS A 192 11.76 13.57 -3.22
N SER A 193 12.51 14.67 -3.29
CA SER A 193 12.00 15.96 -2.83
C SER A 193 10.89 16.49 -3.73
N PRO A 194 9.81 17.07 -3.19
CA PRO A 194 8.80 17.76 -4.00
C PRO A 194 9.34 19.03 -4.68
N GLY A 195 10.44 19.60 -4.20
CA GLY A 195 11.06 20.83 -4.69
C GLY A 195 12.43 21.10 -4.06
N HIS A 196 13.17 22.11 -4.51
CA HIS A 196 14.39 22.52 -3.81
C HIS A 196 14.04 23.13 -2.45
N GLY A 197 14.74 22.73 -1.38
CA GLY A 197 14.37 23.12 -0.01
C GLY A 197 13.12 22.40 0.51
N GLY A 198 12.96 21.13 0.13
CA GLY A 198 11.86 20.28 0.56
C GLY A 198 11.84 20.03 2.08
N PRO A 199 10.84 19.27 2.57
CA PRO A 199 10.64 19.04 4.00
C PRO A 199 11.76 18.22 4.67
N VAL A 200 12.56 17.49 3.88
CA VAL A 200 13.74 16.78 4.38
C VAL A 200 14.92 17.76 4.34
N PRO A 201 15.55 18.09 5.47
CA PRO A 201 16.67 19.02 5.49
C PRO A 201 17.91 18.36 4.86
N ALA A 202 18.23 18.71 3.62
CA ALA A 202 19.36 18.17 2.87
C ALA A 202 20.19 19.28 2.18
N TYR A 203 21.46 18.99 1.88
CA TYR A 203 22.28 19.88 1.04
C TYR A 203 21.85 19.85 -0.43
N SER A 204 21.50 18.67 -0.95
CA SER A 204 21.05 18.48 -2.33
C SER A 204 19.67 17.81 -2.39
N TYR A 205 18.94 18.10 -3.46
CA TYR A 205 17.58 17.61 -3.68
C TYR A 205 17.44 17.16 -5.13
N TYR A 206 16.76 16.04 -5.37
CA TYR A 206 16.23 15.72 -6.70
C TYR A 206 14.72 15.86 -6.69
N THR A 207 14.24 16.75 -7.55
CA THR A 207 12.82 17.03 -7.77
C THR A 207 12.21 16.06 -8.79
N PRO A 208 10.88 16.02 -8.97
CA PRO A 208 10.27 15.22 -10.03
C PRO A 208 10.80 15.54 -11.43
N ARG A 209 11.29 16.77 -11.65
CA ARG A 209 11.90 17.20 -12.92
C ARG A 209 13.29 16.58 -13.12
N GLU A 210 14.07 16.46 -12.04
CA GLU A 210 15.44 15.92 -12.09
C GLU A 210 15.47 14.39 -12.00
N ASN A 211 14.35 13.79 -11.57
CA ASN A 211 14.14 12.35 -11.52
C ASN A 211 15.24 11.61 -10.73
N GLY A 212 15.10 11.58 -9.41
CA GLY A 212 16.09 10.94 -8.52
C GLY A 212 16.35 9.45 -8.80
N LEU A 213 15.52 8.75 -9.57
CA LEU A 213 15.79 7.37 -10.00
C LEU A 213 16.93 7.29 -11.03
N GLU A 214 17.14 8.34 -11.82
CA GLU A 214 18.16 8.42 -12.88
C GLU A 214 19.49 9.03 -12.42
N GLN A 215 19.51 9.63 -11.22
CA GLN A 215 20.68 10.29 -10.66
C GLN A 215 21.48 9.37 -9.74
N SER A 216 22.79 9.58 -9.64
CA SER A 216 23.66 8.87 -8.69
C SER A 216 23.50 9.43 -7.27
N TRP A 217 23.52 8.58 -6.25
CA TRP A 217 23.37 8.99 -4.86
C TRP A 217 24.68 8.83 -4.10
N ASN A 218 25.06 9.84 -3.32
CA ASN A 218 26.31 9.85 -2.56
C ASN A 218 26.08 10.42 -1.16
N GLY A 219 26.91 9.98 -0.19
CA GLY A 219 26.82 10.42 1.21
C GLY A 219 25.68 9.76 1.98
N LEU A 220 25.15 10.48 2.97
CA LEU A 220 23.95 10.10 3.72
C LEU A 220 22.69 10.58 2.99
N VAL A 221 21.91 9.62 2.54
CA VAL A 221 20.72 9.83 1.72
C VAL A 221 19.48 9.49 2.54
N PHE A 222 18.52 10.41 2.59
CA PHE A 222 17.21 10.13 3.16
C PHE A 222 16.18 9.98 2.03
N VAL A 223 15.51 8.83 1.99
CA VAL A 223 14.60 8.47 0.89
C VAL A 223 13.19 8.31 1.44
N ASN A 224 12.26 9.17 1.03
CA ASN A 224 10.83 9.01 1.28
C ASN A 224 10.09 9.03 -0.08
N PRO A 225 10.08 7.91 -0.81
CA PRO A 225 9.64 7.89 -2.19
C PRO A 225 8.11 8.03 -2.31
N PRO A 226 7.56 8.29 -3.51
CA PRO A 226 6.14 8.08 -3.75
C PRO A 226 5.79 6.60 -3.54
N TYR A 227 4.92 6.31 -2.56
CA TYR A 227 4.68 4.96 -2.06
C TYR A 227 4.11 4.01 -3.13
N SER A 228 3.34 4.52 -4.09
CA SER A 228 2.85 3.71 -5.22
C SER A 228 3.97 3.17 -6.14
N GLN A 229 5.15 3.78 -6.11
CA GLN A 229 6.28 3.43 -6.97
C GLN A 229 7.35 2.61 -6.24
N VAL A 230 7.21 2.37 -4.94
CA VAL A 230 8.17 1.59 -4.13
C VAL A 230 8.45 0.23 -4.75
N LYS A 231 7.39 -0.55 -4.99
CA LYS A 231 7.50 -1.87 -5.63
C LYS A 231 8.11 -1.83 -7.03
N LYS A 232 7.88 -0.74 -7.78
CA LYS A 232 8.19 -0.68 -9.21
C LYS A 232 9.64 -0.34 -9.48
N LYS A 233 10.18 0.68 -8.79
CA LYS A 233 11.48 1.26 -9.15
C LYS A 233 12.33 1.59 -7.92
N TRP A 234 11.73 2.15 -6.88
CA TRP A 234 12.50 2.69 -5.75
C TRP A 234 13.17 1.63 -4.89
N ALA A 235 12.54 0.48 -4.65
CA ALA A 235 13.17 -0.59 -3.87
C ALA A 235 14.48 -1.07 -4.53
N SER A 236 14.44 -1.33 -5.85
CA SER A 236 15.63 -1.73 -6.62
C SER A 236 16.69 -0.63 -6.66
N LYS A 237 16.26 0.63 -6.85
CA LYS A 237 17.17 1.79 -6.84
C LYS A 237 17.88 1.95 -5.49
N ILE A 238 17.17 1.87 -4.37
CA ILE A 238 17.76 1.96 -3.02
C ILE A 238 18.85 0.91 -2.84
N VAL A 239 18.56 -0.35 -3.21
CA VAL A 239 19.52 -1.45 -3.09
C VAL A 239 20.74 -1.23 -3.99
N LYS A 240 20.52 -0.77 -5.23
CA LYS A 240 21.61 -0.45 -6.17
C LYS A 240 22.54 0.63 -5.61
N GLU A 241 21.99 1.74 -5.13
CA GLU A 241 22.79 2.86 -4.61
C GLU A 241 23.49 2.48 -3.29
N ALA A 242 22.85 1.65 -2.46
CA ALA A 242 23.51 1.07 -1.28
C ALA A 242 24.72 0.21 -1.68
N ALA A 243 24.60 -0.61 -2.72
CA ALA A 243 25.70 -1.44 -3.22
C ALA A 243 26.84 -0.60 -3.82
N GLN A 244 26.55 0.61 -4.30
CA GLN A 244 27.53 1.58 -4.77
C GLN A 244 28.19 2.38 -3.64
N GLY A 245 27.74 2.20 -2.39
CA GLY A 245 28.36 2.77 -1.19
C GLY A 245 27.59 3.90 -0.53
N ALA A 246 26.42 4.30 -1.05
CA ALA A 246 25.59 5.31 -0.41
C ALA A 246 25.09 4.82 0.96
N GLN A 247 25.15 5.69 1.97
CA GLN A 247 24.57 5.40 3.28
C GLN A 247 23.10 5.84 3.27
N ILE A 248 22.16 4.90 3.33
CA ILE A 248 20.75 5.17 3.00
C ILE A 248 19.83 4.90 4.19
N ILE A 249 18.99 5.88 4.51
CA ILE A 249 17.81 5.73 5.36
C ILE A 249 16.58 5.87 4.46
N ALA A 250 15.87 4.77 4.21
CA ALA A 250 14.66 4.79 3.39
C ALA A 250 13.41 4.55 4.22
N LEU A 251 12.51 5.54 4.26
CA LEU A 251 11.20 5.44 4.87
C LEU A 251 10.21 4.80 3.88
N ILE A 252 9.83 3.55 4.15
CA ILE A 252 9.07 2.73 3.22
C ILE A 252 7.88 2.03 3.88
N LEU A 253 6.97 1.52 3.05
CA LEU A 253 5.84 0.67 3.47
C LEU A 253 6.32 -0.64 4.10
N SER A 254 5.80 -0.99 5.27
CA SER A 254 6.01 -2.28 5.94
C SER A 254 5.24 -3.41 5.24
N ARG A 255 5.75 -3.88 4.10
CA ARG A 255 5.19 -4.98 3.31
C ARG A 255 6.03 -6.24 3.48
N THR A 256 6.08 -6.75 4.71
CA THR A 256 6.94 -7.88 5.11
C THR A 256 6.69 -9.20 4.39
N GLY A 257 5.60 -9.34 3.63
CA GLY A 257 5.33 -10.49 2.77
C GLY A 257 5.58 -10.25 1.28
N ALA A 258 6.08 -9.07 0.89
CA ALA A 258 6.33 -8.75 -0.51
C ALA A 258 7.75 -9.17 -0.93
N GLN A 259 7.88 -9.71 -2.15
CA GLN A 259 9.18 -10.16 -2.67
C GLN A 259 10.27 -9.07 -2.64
N TRP A 260 9.94 -7.86 -3.09
CA TRP A 260 10.88 -6.73 -3.09
C TRP A 260 11.34 -6.33 -1.68
N TRP A 261 10.53 -6.62 -0.65
CA TRP A 261 10.91 -6.40 0.74
C TRP A 261 11.98 -7.40 1.16
N HIS A 262 11.73 -8.68 0.92
CA HIS A 262 12.69 -9.74 1.23
C HIS A 262 14.00 -9.55 0.48
N GLN A 263 13.95 -9.21 -0.81
CA GLN A 263 15.16 -8.93 -1.61
C GLN A 263 16.04 -7.84 -0.97
N ALA A 264 15.45 -6.74 -0.48
CA ALA A 264 16.23 -5.70 0.17
C ALA A 264 16.85 -6.17 1.49
N VAL A 265 16.10 -6.90 2.31
CA VAL A 265 16.60 -7.49 3.57
C VAL A 265 17.72 -8.50 3.30
N ASP A 266 17.53 -9.40 2.34
CA ASP A 266 18.52 -10.40 1.92
C ASP A 266 19.79 -9.76 1.32
N THR A 267 19.66 -8.53 0.81
CA THR A 267 20.77 -7.75 0.25
C THR A 267 21.44 -6.85 1.29
N GLY A 268 20.91 -6.75 2.51
CA GLY A 268 21.59 -6.08 3.63
C GLY A 268 20.83 -4.92 4.26
N ALA A 269 19.54 -4.73 3.96
CA ALA A 269 18.73 -3.77 4.71
C ALA A 269 18.59 -4.23 6.17
N MET A 270 19.07 -3.43 7.11
CA MET A 270 18.57 -3.52 8.48
C MET A 270 17.20 -2.84 8.54
N VAL A 271 16.24 -3.49 9.18
CA VAL A 271 14.87 -2.97 9.25
C VAL A 271 14.60 -2.41 10.63
N LEU A 272 14.22 -1.14 10.70
CA LEU A 272 13.74 -0.51 11.92
C LEU A 272 12.24 -0.30 11.83
N TYR A 273 11.50 -1.07 12.62
CA TYR A 273 10.04 -0.98 12.74
C TYR A 273 9.66 0.17 13.66
N LEU A 274 8.85 1.11 13.16
CA LEU A 274 8.34 2.24 13.92
C LEU A 274 7.13 1.81 14.76
N ARG A 275 6.97 2.39 15.94
CA ARG A 275 5.78 2.15 16.78
C ARG A 275 4.63 3.06 16.37
N GLY A 276 3.49 2.44 16.07
CA GLY A 276 2.31 3.16 15.61
C GLY A 276 2.46 3.66 14.18
N ARG A 277 1.40 4.26 13.66
CA ARG A 277 1.38 4.76 12.28
C ARG A 277 1.78 6.22 12.25
N LEU A 278 2.66 6.55 11.31
CA LEU A 278 3.10 7.91 11.08
C LEU A 278 1.92 8.80 10.69
N LYS A 279 1.93 10.04 11.17
CA LYS A 279 1.02 11.10 10.75
C LYS A 279 1.80 11.99 9.81
N PHE A 280 1.55 11.84 8.51
CA PHE A 280 2.21 12.65 7.48
C PHE A 280 1.42 13.96 7.30
N GLY A 281 2.13 15.09 7.29
CA GLY A 281 1.53 16.43 7.16
C GLY A 281 0.66 16.89 8.34
N GLU A 282 0.24 18.15 8.29
CA GLU A 282 -0.66 18.74 9.28
C GLU A 282 -2.12 18.41 8.96
N GLY A 283 -2.84 17.79 9.91
CA GLY A 283 -4.29 17.57 9.82
C GLY A 283 -4.75 16.26 9.17
N MET A 284 -3.85 15.46 8.57
CA MET A 284 -4.18 14.09 8.17
C MET A 284 -4.04 13.16 9.39
N GLY A 285 -5.04 12.30 9.61
CA GLY A 285 -4.95 11.24 10.63
C GLY A 285 -3.77 10.30 10.35
N PRO A 286 -3.47 9.34 11.25
CA PRO A 286 -2.40 8.37 11.02
C PRO A 286 -2.56 7.69 9.66
N ALA A 287 -1.45 7.43 8.98
CA ALA A 287 -1.43 6.78 7.69
C ALA A 287 -2.25 5.48 7.72
N PRO A 288 -2.89 5.09 6.60
CA PRO A 288 -3.65 3.85 6.55
C PRO A 288 -2.77 2.60 6.48
N PHE A 289 -1.45 2.77 6.40
CA PHE A 289 -0.43 1.72 6.29
C PHE A 289 0.64 1.88 7.38
N ASP A 290 1.35 0.80 7.64
CA ASP A 290 2.49 0.78 8.55
C ASP A 290 3.78 1.09 7.77
N SER A 291 4.71 1.81 8.40
CA SER A 291 5.99 2.22 7.80
C SER A 291 7.16 1.68 8.61
N ALA A 292 8.28 1.44 7.92
CA ALA A 292 9.56 1.07 8.51
C ALA A 292 10.68 1.89 7.88
N LEU A 293 11.82 1.96 8.56
CA LEU A 293 13.05 2.46 7.98
C LEU A 293 13.90 1.28 7.53
N TRP A 294 14.37 1.32 6.29
CA TRP A 294 15.51 0.52 5.86
C TRP A 294 16.78 1.32 6.05
N LEU A 295 17.77 0.67 6.67
CA LEU A 295 19.08 1.24 6.94
C LEU A 295 20.12 0.42 6.17
N PHE A 296 20.83 1.07 5.25
CA PHE A 296 21.94 0.47 4.49
C PHE A 296 23.26 1.16 4.81
N ASN A 297 24.34 0.37 4.92
CA ASN A 297 25.69 0.86 5.21
C ASN A 297 25.79 1.63 6.55
N PHE A 298 25.06 1.15 7.56
CA PHE A 298 25.14 1.65 8.94
C PHE A 298 25.83 0.63 9.86
N PRO A 299 26.69 1.08 10.78
CA PRO A 299 27.09 0.27 11.92
C PRO A 299 25.87 -0.15 12.74
N VAL A 300 25.83 -1.40 13.20
CA VAL A 300 24.70 -1.92 14.00
C VAL A 300 24.52 -1.13 15.31
N SER A 301 25.60 -0.63 15.90
CA SER A 301 25.55 0.24 17.08
C SER A 301 24.75 1.52 16.82
N LEU A 302 25.04 2.21 15.71
CA LEU A 302 24.34 3.42 15.31
C LEU A 302 22.88 3.14 14.94
N ALA A 303 22.61 2.04 14.25
CA ALA A 303 21.24 1.61 13.96
C ALA A 303 20.42 1.33 15.24
N ARG A 304 21.05 0.79 16.29
CA ARG A 304 20.41 0.58 17.60
C ARG A 304 20.14 1.90 18.31
N GLU A 305 21.05 2.86 18.23
CA GLU A 305 20.86 4.21 18.77
C GLU A 305 19.68 4.91 18.08
N LEU A 306 19.65 4.86 16.75
CA LEU A 306 18.54 5.39 15.96
C LEU A 306 17.21 4.75 16.38
N ALA A 307 17.17 3.41 16.53
CA ALA A 307 15.99 2.70 17.03
C ALA A 307 15.52 3.19 18.41
N LYS A 308 16.44 3.49 19.34
CA LYS A 308 16.09 4.06 20.65
C LYS A 308 15.49 5.46 20.52
N LYS A 309 16.14 6.35 19.77
CA LYS A 309 15.71 7.75 19.58
C LYS A 309 14.33 7.86 18.93
N VAL A 310 14.07 7.05 17.89
CA VAL A 310 12.77 7.02 17.22
C VAL A 310 11.72 6.17 17.96
N GLY A 311 12.10 5.46 19.03
CA GLY A 311 11.21 4.60 19.81
C GLY A 311 10.76 3.33 19.07
N GLY A 312 11.56 2.87 18.11
CA GLY A 312 11.26 1.70 17.27
C GLY A 312 11.94 0.41 17.74
N ARG A 313 11.80 -0.65 16.94
CA ARG A 313 12.48 -1.93 17.12
C ARG A 313 13.36 -2.23 15.91
N LEU A 314 14.65 -2.42 16.14
CA LEU A 314 15.59 -2.84 15.11
C LEU A 314 15.56 -4.36 14.93
N ASP A 315 15.45 -4.77 13.68
CA ASP A 315 15.85 -6.07 13.16
C ASP A 315 17.11 -5.88 12.32
N ALA A 316 18.26 -6.25 12.87
CA ALA A 316 19.54 -6.10 12.21
C ALA A 316 19.83 -7.24 11.21
N GLY A 317 18.93 -8.22 11.07
CA GLY A 317 19.15 -9.45 10.30
C GLY A 317 20.37 -10.26 10.80
N SER A 318 20.83 -11.20 9.98
CA SER A 318 22.10 -11.92 10.18
C SER A 318 23.27 -11.01 9.78
N GLY A 319 23.49 -9.96 10.57
CA GLY A 319 24.25 -8.76 10.24
C GLY A 319 25.63 -8.96 9.60
N SER A 320 26.05 -7.88 8.91
CA SER A 320 27.46 -7.55 8.64
C SER A 320 28.14 -8.17 7.41
N LYS A 321 27.42 -8.42 6.31
CA LYS A 321 28.08 -8.53 5.01
C LYS A 321 27.96 -7.20 4.28
N MET A 322 29.08 -6.50 4.10
CA MET A 322 29.19 -5.49 3.04
C MET A 322 28.63 -6.12 1.77
N ILE A 323 27.76 -5.41 1.06
CA ILE A 323 27.17 -5.90 -0.18
C ILE A 323 28.33 -6.12 -1.17
N PRO A 324 28.63 -7.37 -1.57
CA PRO A 324 29.63 -7.59 -2.62
C PRO A 324 29.10 -6.96 -3.91
N ARG A 325 29.96 -6.26 -4.66
CA ARG A 325 29.61 -5.57 -5.91
C ARG A 325 28.92 -6.46 -6.97
N GLU A 326 28.96 -7.79 -6.80
CA GLU A 326 28.53 -8.78 -7.79
C GLU A 326 27.07 -9.27 -7.64
N LYS A 327 26.26 -8.72 -6.71
CA LYS A 327 24.83 -9.13 -6.56
C LYS A 327 23.85 -8.35 -7.47
N GLU A 328 24.20 -8.12 -8.73
CA GLU A 328 23.36 -7.38 -9.68
C GLU A 328 22.18 -8.20 -10.27
N GLU A 329 22.20 -9.54 -10.23
CA GLU A 329 21.39 -10.33 -11.17
C GLU A 329 19.99 -10.81 -10.70
N LYS A 330 19.40 -10.31 -9.59
CA LYS A 330 18.09 -10.84 -9.13
C LYS A 330 17.00 -9.83 -8.78
N PHE A 331 17.01 -8.66 -9.41
CA PHE A 331 15.76 -7.92 -9.59
C PHE A 331 15.11 -8.40 -10.88
N ALA A 332 14.21 -9.37 -10.77
CA ALA A 332 13.41 -9.83 -11.90
C ALA A 332 12.48 -8.68 -12.36
N ASP A 333 12.96 -7.93 -13.35
CA ASP A 333 12.11 -7.22 -14.31
C ASP A 333 11.43 -8.27 -15.20
N ASP A 334 10.43 -8.96 -14.67
CA ASP A 334 9.54 -9.81 -15.46
C ASP A 334 8.10 -9.64 -14.99
N ALA A 335 7.48 -8.57 -15.46
CA ALA A 335 6.06 -8.58 -15.74
C ALA A 335 5.92 -8.42 -17.26
N PRO A 336 5.54 -9.48 -18.00
CA PRO A 336 5.32 -9.33 -19.43
C PRO A 336 4.19 -8.34 -19.65
N ILE A 337 4.48 -7.31 -20.45
CA ILE A 337 3.48 -6.45 -21.06
C ILE A 337 2.54 -7.39 -21.81
N CYS A 338 1.29 -7.49 -21.34
CA CYS A 338 0.24 -8.22 -22.05
C CYS A 338 -0.03 -7.50 -23.37
N HIS A 339 0.66 -7.89 -24.43
CA HIS A 339 0.26 -7.62 -25.81
C HIS A 339 -1.03 -8.40 -26.06
N LEU A 340 -2.15 -7.68 -26.16
CA LEU A 340 -3.37 -8.23 -26.74
C LEU A 340 -3.09 -8.52 -28.22
N PRO A 341 -3.32 -9.74 -28.71
CA PRO A 341 -3.17 -10.04 -30.12
C PRO A 341 -4.25 -9.28 -30.90
N ILE A 342 -3.79 -8.52 -31.90
CA ILE A 342 -4.65 -8.02 -32.97
C ILE A 342 -4.98 -9.23 -33.84
N GLY A 343 -6.23 -9.68 -33.78
CA GLY A 343 -6.84 -10.67 -34.65
C GLY A 343 -8.20 -10.18 -35.08
#